data_AF-A0A7W1B7Y7-F1
#
_entry.id   AF-A0A7W1B7Y7-F1
#
_cell.length_a   1.000
_cell.length_b   1.000
_cell.length_c   1.000
_cell.angle_alpha   90.00
_cell.angle_beta   90.00
_cell.angle_gamma   90.00
#
_symmetry.space_group_name_H-M   'P 1'
#
loop_
_entity.id
_entity.type
_entity.pdbx_description
1 polymer ?
#
loop_
_entity_poly.entity_id
_entity_poly.type
_entity_poly.pdbx_seq_one_letter_code
_entity_poly.pdbx_strand_id
1 'polypeptide(L)' 'PYVWAEVEFAARHDLARTVEDVLQRRVPLMLVARDQGLAIAPRVAAMLAGIHGWSAEQVAQMLAEYEAEVALSRRWAAS' A
#
# COMPACT_ATOMS: atom_id res chain seq x y z
N PRO A 1 5.37 8.29 -15.07
CA PRO A 1 6.63 8.41 -14.29
C PRO A 1 6.51 9.24 -12.99
N TYR A 2 5.56 10.20 -12.92
CA TYR A 2 5.41 11.11 -11.76
C TYR A 2 4.85 10.44 -10.49
N VAL A 3 3.95 9.46 -10.63
CA VAL A 3 3.25 8.82 -9.50
C VAL A 3 4.21 8.17 -8.49
N TRP A 4 5.29 7.53 -8.95
CA TRP A 4 6.24 6.89 -8.03
C TRP A 4 7.11 7.90 -7.27
N ALA A 5 7.47 9.02 -7.91
CA ALA A 5 8.19 10.10 -7.24
C ALA A 5 7.31 10.81 -6.20
N GLU A 6 6.01 10.92 -6.45
CA GLU A 6 5.03 11.45 -5.47
C GLU A 6 4.86 10.52 -4.27
N VAL A 7 4.86 9.20 -4.47
CA VAL A 7 4.84 8.20 -3.38
C VAL A 7 6.10 8.32 -2.52
N GLU A 8 7.27 8.40 -3.16
CA GLU A 8 8.55 8.55 -2.48
C GLU A 8 8.63 9.86 -1.70
N PHE A 9 8.17 10.97 -2.28
CA PHE A 9 8.07 12.26 -1.60
C PHE A 9 7.11 12.20 -0.40
N ALA A 10 5.91 11.64 -0.55
CA ALA A 10 4.92 11.55 0.52
C ALA A 10 5.36 10.61 1.67
N ALA A 11 6.07 9.54 1.37
CA ALA A 11 6.64 8.64 2.37
C ALA A 11 7.78 9.29 3.16
N ARG A 12 8.64 10.09 2.49
CA ARG A 12 9.69 10.87 3.15
C ARG A 12 9.15 12.03 4.01
N HIS A 13 7.98 12.57 3.68
CA HIS A 13 7.32 13.65 4.42
C HIS A 13 6.25 13.13 5.41
N ASP A 14 6.41 11.89 5.86
CA ASP A 14 5.75 11.27 7.02
C ASP A 14 4.22 11.04 6.91
N LEU A 15 3.64 11.13 5.70
CA LEU A 15 2.19 10.96 5.50
C LEU A 15 1.78 9.60 4.91
N ALA A 16 2.72 8.71 4.57
CA ALA A 16 2.42 7.35 4.10
C ALA A 16 3.18 6.34 4.96
N ARG A 17 2.50 5.79 5.98
CA ARG A 17 3.10 4.87 6.96
C ARG A 17 2.73 3.41 6.70
N THR A 18 1.78 3.14 5.81
CA THR A 18 1.37 1.78 5.44
C THR A 18 1.22 1.60 3.93
N VAL A 19 1.14 0.34 3.48
CA VAL A 19 0.82 0.00 2.09
C VAL A 19 -0.59 0.48 1.71
N GLU A 20 -1.53 0.40 2.66
CA GLU A 20 -2.90 0.91 2.50
C GLU A 20 -2.92 2.42 2.24
N ASP A 21 -2.20 3.23 3.03
CA ASP A 21 -2.15 4.69 2.84
C ASP A 21 -1.77 5.06 1.40
N VAL A 22 -0.76 4.38 0.86
CA VAL A 22 -0.32 4.59 -0.52
C VAL A 22 -1.42 4.16 -1.49
N LEU A 23 -1.93 2.93 -1.37
CA LEU A 23 -2.84 2.34 -2.37
C LEU A 23 -4.29 2.82 -2.27
N GLN A 24 -4.65 3.48 -1.19
CA GLN A 24 -5.98 4.04 -0.97
C GLN A 24 -6.00 5.57 -1.17
N ARG A 25 -4.97 6.30 -0.72
CA ARG A 25 -4.99 7.78 -0.65
C ARG A 25 -4.03 8.48 -1.63
N ARG A 26 -2.98 7.81 -2.11
CA ARG A 26 -1.96 8.43 -3.00
C ARG A 26 -2.04 7.91 -4.42
N VAL A 27 -2.21 6.60 -4.56
CA VAL A 27 -2.40 5.90 -5.82
C VAL A 27 -3.64 5.02 -5.60
N PRO A 28 -4.86 5.50 -5.84
CA PRO A 28 -6.11 4.92 -5.32
C PRO A 28 -6.52 3.60 -5.99
N LEU A 29 -5.57 2.70 -6.24
CA LEU A 29 -5.76 1.38 -6.85
C LEU A 29 -6.66 0.49 -6.01
N MET A 30 -6.68 0.66 -4.68
CA MET A 30 -7.62 -0.04 -3.82
C MET A 30 -9.08 0.25 -4.17
N LEU A 31 -9.36 1.44 -4.72
CA LEU A 31 -10.70 1.89 -5.09
C LEU A 31 -11.04 1.60 -6.55
N VAL A 32 -10.06 1.68 -7.47
CA VAL A 32 -10.32 1.68 -8.92
C VAL A 32 -9.82 0.43 -9.65
N ALA A 33 -8.87 -0.32 -9.08
CA ALA A 33 -8.32 -1.50 -9.74
C ALA A 33 -9.12 -2.76 -9.37
N ARG A 34 -9.28 -3.68 -10.33
CA ARG A 34 -10.03 -4.93 -10.14
C ARG A 34 -9.42 -5.82 -9.05
N ASP A 35 -8.10 -5.89 -8.98
CA ASP A 35 -7.37 -6.64 -7.95
C ASP A 35 -7.18 -5.82 -6.66
N GLN A 36 -7.68 -4.58 -6.65
CA GLN A 36 -7.50 -3.59 -5.57
C GLN A 36 -6.03 -3.32 -5.25
N GLY A 37 -5.11 -3.46 -6.21
CA GLY A 37 -3.69 -3.18 -6.00
C GLY A 37 -2.89 -4.30 -5.33
N LEU A 38 -3.47 -5.49 -5.13
CA LEU A 38 -2.75 -6.64 -4.56
C LEU A 38 -1.50 -7.01 -5.37
N ALA A 39 -1.55 -6.95 -6.71
CA ALA A 39 -0.40 -7.31 -7.54
C ALA A 39 0.79 -6.34 -7.38
N ILE A 40 0.55 -5.08 -6.97
CA ILE A 40 1.60 -4.07 -6.81
C ILE A 40 2.00 -3.85 -5.34
N ALA A 41 1.20 -4.34 -4.38
CA ALA A 41 1.46 -4.19 -2.95
C ALA A 41 2.88 -4.60 -2.52
N PRO A 42 3.47 -5.73 -2.98
CA PRO A 42 4.85 -6.09 -2.63
C PRO A 42 5.87 -5.03 -3.06
N ARG A 43 5.67 -4.40 -4.22
CA ARG A 43 6.56 -3.34 -4.71
C ARG A 43 6.43 -2.07 -3.88
N VAL A 44 5.21 -1.72 -3.48
CA VAL A 44 4.95 -0.58 -2.59
C VAL A 44 5.61 -0.81 -1.23
N ALA A 45 5.43 -1.99 -0.64
CA ALA A 45 6.03 -2.35 0.63
C ALA A 45 7.57 -2.29 0.58
N ALA A 46 8.20 -2.77 -0.50
CA ALA A 46 9.64 -2.71 -0.67
C ALA A 46 10.19 -1.27 -0.75
N MET A 47 9.48 -0.36 -1.43
CA MET A 47 9.88 1.06 -1.45
C MET A 47 9.71 1.71 -0.08
N LEU A 48 8.58 1.48 0.59
CA LEU A 48 8.35 2.00 1.94
C LEU A 48 9.39 1.47 2.92
N ALA A 49 9.79 0.21 2.79
CA ALA A 49 10.87 -0.37 3.58
C ALA A 49 12.21 0.34 3.36
N GLY A 50 12.55 0.67 2.11
CA GLY A 50 13.77 1.43 1.80
C GLY A 50 13.77 2.85 2.39
N ILE A 51 12.60 3.46 2.55
CA ILE A 51 12.43 4.81 3.08
C ILE A 51 12.43 4.82 4.61
N HIS A 52 11.68 3.88 5.22
CA HIS A 52 11.44 3.82 6.66
C HIS A 52 12.40 2.88 7.41
N GLY A 53 13.25 2.14 6.70
CA GLY A 53 14.20 1.19 7.29
C GLY A 53 13.53 -0.06 7.86
N TRP A 54 12.45 -0.55 7.23
CA TRP A 54 11.73 -1.73 7.72
C TRP A 54 12.51 -3.03 7.55
N SER A 55 12.37 -3.93 8.53
CA SER A 55 12.82 -5.32 8.44
C SER A 55 11.95 -6.15 7.50
N ALA A 56 12.41 -7.36 7.16
CA ALA A 56 11.62 -8.30 6.37
C ALA A 56 10.31 -8.70 7.08
N GLU A 57 10.33 -8.85 8.40
CA GLU A 57 9.16 -9.13 9.22
C GLU A 57 8.15 -7.97 9.16
N GLN A 58 8.62 -6.73 9.23
CA GLN A 58 7.77 -5.55 9.12
C GLN A 58 7.14 -5.45 7.72
N VAL A 59 7.90 -5.77 6.65
CA VAL A 59 7.35 -5.83 5.29
C VAL A 59 6.26 -6.90 5.19
N ALA A 60 6.50 -8.10 5.72
CA ALA A 60 5.50 -9.17 5.73
C ALA A 60 4.23 -8.77 6.51
N GLN A 61 4.39 -8.12 7.66
CA GLN A 61 3.28 -7.62 8.47
C GLN A 61 2.44 -6.59 7.70
N MET A 62 3.07 -5.60 7.06
CA MET A 62 2.36 -4.59 6.27
C MET A 62 1.60 -5.19 5.08
N LEU A 63 2.13 -6.23 4.45
CA LEU A 63 1.45 -6.93 3.36
C LEU A 63 0.24 -7.72 3.88
N ALA A 64 0.39 -8.44 4.99
CA ALA A 64 -0.71 -9.19 5.61
C ALA A 64 -1.85 -8.26 6.05
N GLU A 65 -1.53 -7.11 6.63
CA GLU A 65 -2.51 -6.08 6.99
C GLU A 65 -3.25 -5.56 5.75
N TYR A 66 -2.54 -5.27 4.68
CA TYR A 66 -3.16 -4.80 3.44
C TYR A 66 -4.07 -5.85 2.79
N GLU A 67 -3.66 -7.12 2.78
CA GLU A 67 -4.49 -8.22 2.30
C GLU A 67 -5.78 -8.36 3.12
N ALA A 68 -5.70 -8.18 4.44
CA ALA A 68 -6.86 -8.21 5.32
C ALA A 68 -7.85 -7.07 5.02
N GLU A 69 -7.34 -5.85 4.75
CA GLU A 69 -8.16 -4.70 4.36
C GLU A 69 -8.86 -4.91 3.01
N VAL A 70 -8.16 -5.47 2.02
CA VAL A 70 -8.76 -5.83 0.73
C VAL A 70 -9.86 -6.89 0.93
N ALA A 71 -9.60 -7.91 1.75
CA ALA A 71 -10.60 -8.93 2.06
C ALA A 71 -11.84 -8.34 2.76
N LEU A 72 -11.65 -7.38 3.67
CA LEU A 72 -12.74 -6.66 4.32
C LEU A 72 -13.54 -5.86 3.29
N SER A 73 -12.88 -5.01 2.49
CA SER A 73 -13.51 -4.20 1.45
C SER A 73 -14.41 -5.04 0.53
N ARG A 74 -13.95 -6.22 0.10
CA ARG A 74 -14.74 -7.13 -0.76
C ARG A 74 -15.97 -7.71 -0.08
N ARG A 75 -15.89 -8.02 1.22
CA ARG A 75 -17.06 -8.51 1.98
C ARG A 75 -18.15 -7.45 2.05
N TRP A 76 -17.78 -6.19 2.27
CA TRP A 76 -18.73 -5.07 2.30
C TRP A 76 -19.36 -4.81 0.94
N ALA A 77 -18.59 -4.90 -0.16
CA ALA A 77 -19.15 -4.75 -1.50
C ALA A 77 -20.11 -5.89 -1.92
N ALA A 78 -20.05 -7.04 -1.24
CA ALA A 78 -20.89 -8.20 -1.50
C ALA A 78 -22.08 -8.35 -0.53
N SER A 79 -22.23 -7.44 0.44
CA SER A 79 -23.33 -7.39 1.42
C SER A 79 -24.41 -6.42 0.95
#